data_AF-A0A178IKG2-F1
#
_entry.id   AF-A0A178IKG2-F1
#
_cell.length_a   1.000
_cell.length_b   1.000
_cell.length_c   1.000
_cell.angle_alpha   90.00
_cell.angle_beta   90.00
_cell.angle_gamma   90.00
#
_symmetry.space_group_name_H-M   'P 1'
#
loop_
_entity.id
_entity.type
_entity.pdbx_description
1 polymer ?
#
loop_
_entity_poly.entity_id
_entity_poly.type
_entity_poly.pdbx_seq_one_letter_code
_entity_poly.pdbx_strand_id
1 'polypeptide(L)'
;MNKNVLVAFAFIGIFLCGAITGGFLSVRYARGLVQKKAVEQMTAGQWRRISDLVDLTEEQRAKITPIVQQFVKEQQVLRKNTQTLAEKLNADIEAVLTDAQREEFAKRREEMRETERLWQRWIKEQRAKYGNRPPKSKPKDGSRK
;
A
#
# COMPACT_ATOMS: atom_id res chain seq x y z
N MET A 1 -45.87 -10.87 -35.62
CA MET A 1 -44.84 -10.47 -34.65
C MET A 1 -44.64 -8.96 -34.76
N ASN A 2 -44.82 -8.22 -33.66
CA ASN A 2 -44.83 -6.76 -33.72
C ASN A 2 -43.42 -6.22 -33.95
N LYS A 3 -43.24 -5.36 -34.97
CA LYS A 3 -41.94 -4.81 -35.37
C LYS A 3 -41.19 -4.18 -34.19
N ASN A 4 -41.92 -3.58 -33.24
CA ASN A 4 -41.37 -2.96 -32.04
C ASN A 4 -40.71 -3.98 -31.09
N VAL A 5 -41.25 -5.21 -30.99
CA VAL A 5 -40.69 -6.29 -30.18
C VAL A 5 -39.38 -6.79 -30.81
N LEU A 6 -39.33 -6.90 -32.13
CA LEU A 6 -38.11 -7.30 -32.85
C LEU A 6 -36.99 -6.26 -32.68
N VAL A 7 -37.33 -4.98 -32.76
CA VAL A 7 -36.38 -3.87 -32.56
C VAL A 7 -35.84 -3.88 -31.12
N ALA A 8 -36.69 -4.14 -30.12
CA ALA A 8 -36.25 -4.26 -28.73
C ALA A 8 -35.25 -5.41 -28.52
N PHE A 9 -35.48 -6.58 -29.13
CA PHE A 9 -34.54 -7.71 -29.06
C PHE A 9 -33.20 -7.41 -29.75
N ALA A 10 -33.21 -6.66 -30.86
CA ALA A 10 -31.98 -6.24 -31.53
C ALA A 10 -31.11 -5.35 -30.65
N PHE A 11 -31.71 -4.36 -29.96
CA PHE A 11 -30.97 -3.49 -29.04
C PHE A 11 -30.42 -4.24 -27.82
N ILE A 12 -31.20 -5.16 -27.26
CA ILE A 12 -30.74 -6.02 -26.15
C ILE A 12 -29.55 -6.88 -26.59
N GLY A 13 -29.60 -7.45 -27.80
CA GLY A 13 -28.49 -8.23 -28.36
C GLY A 13 -27.21 -7.42 -28.53
N ILE A 14 -27.31 -6.20 -29.08
CA ILE A 14 -26.18 -5.29 -29.23
C ILE A 14 -25.59 -4.91 -27.87
N PHE A 15 -26.45 -4.60 -26.90
CA PHE A 15 -26.03 -4.25 -25.54
C PHE A 15 -25.31 -5.42 -24.84
N LEU A 16 -25.83 -6.64 -24.95
CA LEU A 16 -25.20 -7.84 -24.41
C LEU A 16 -23.83 -8.11 -25.06
N CYS A 17 -23.72 -8.01 -26.39
CA CYS A 17 -22.44 -8.11 -27.08
C CYS A 17 -21.45 -7.05 -26.61
N GLY A 18 -21.91 -5.80 -26.44
CA GLY A 18 -21.10 -4.71 -25.91
C GLY A 18 -20.64 -4.94 -24.47
N ALA A 19 -21.51 -5.43 -23.60
CA ALA A 19 -21.21 -5.72 -22.19
C ALA A 19 -20.23 -6.90 -22.04
N ILE A 20 -20.38 -7.95 -22.85
CA ILE A 20 -19.45 -9.09 -22.85
C ILE A 20 -18.07 -8.63 -23.35
N THR A 21 -18.02 -7.89 -24.45
CA THR A 21 -16.76 -7.41 -25.05
C THR A 21 -16.07 -6.39 -24.14
N GLY A 22 -16.82 -5.40 -23.64
CA GLY A 22 -16.33 -4.39 -22.70
C GLY A 22 -15.96 -4.97 -21.33
N GLY A 23 -16.71 -5.96 -20.83
CA GLY A 23 -16.40 -6.70 -19.62
C GLY A 23 -15.10 -7.49 -19.74
N PHE A 24 -14.91 -8.23 -20.84
CA PHE A 24 -13.71 -9.03 -21.06
C PHE A 24 -12.46 -8.16 -21.26
N LEU A 25 -12.56 -7.08 -22.03
CA LEU A 25 -11.48 -6.11 -22.20
C LEU A 25 -11.17 -5.39 -20.88
N SER A 26 -12.19 -4.90 -20.16
CA SER A 26 -11.99 -4.18 -18.90
C SER A 26 -11.34 -5.07 -17.84
N VAL A 27 -11.71 -6.34 -17.70
CA VAL A 27 -11.07 -7.26 -16.74
C VAL A 27 -9.59 -7.47 -17.08
N ARG A 28 -9.22 -7.54 -18.37
CA ARG A 28 -7.82 -7.74 -18.79
C ARG A 28 -6.96 -6.48 -18.59
N TYR A 29 -7.48 -5.30 -18.90
CA TYR A 29 -6.77 -4.03 -18.70
C TYR A 29 -6.78 -3.56 -17.23
N ALA A 30 -7.88 -3.78 -16.49
CA ALA A 30 -7.97 -3.46 -15.07
C ALA A 30 -7.05 -4.34 -14.24
N ARG A 31 -6.88 -5.63 -14.59
CA ARG A 31 -5.85 -6.48 -13.96
C ARG A 31 -4.46 -5.90 -14.13
N GLY A 32 -4.10 -5.39 -15.31
CA GLY A 32 -2.79 -4.73 -15.52
C GLY A 32 -2.60 -3.46 -14.69
N LEU A 33 -3.65 -2.65 -14.49
CA LEU A 33 -3.60 -1.45 -13.66
C LEU A 33 -3.55 -1.75 -12.16
N VAL A 34 -4.32 -2.75 -11.70
CA VAL A 34 -4.28 -3.22 -10.31
C VAL A 34 -2.95 -3.90 -10.01
N GLN A 35 -2.38 -4.65 -10.96
CA GLN A 35 -1.04 -5.25 -10.84
C GLN A 35 0.07 -4.20 -10.76
N LYS A 36 0.01 -3.12 -11.56
CA LYS A 36 0.96 -2.00 -11.47
C LYS A 36 0.91 -1.33 -10.10
N LYS A 37 -0.29 -1.05 -9.57
CA LYS A 37 -0.46 -0.43 -8.25
C LYS A 37 -0.02 -1.32 -7.07
N ALA A 38 -0.24 -2.63 -7.15
CA ALA A 38 0.18 -3.56 -6.09
C ALA A 38 1.71 -3.71 -6.03
N VAL A 39 2.39 -3.72 -7.18
CA VAL A 39 3.86 -3.74 -7.29
C VAL A 39 4.48 -2.40 -6.87
N GLU A 40 3.77 -1.28 -7.03
CA GLU A 40 4.20 0.03 -6.54
C GLU A 40 4.17 0.17 -5.00
N GLN A 41 3.35 -0.64 -4.31
CA GLN A 41 3.19 -0.56 -2.85
C GLN A 41 4.20 -1.40 -2.05
N MET A 42 4.72 -2.51 -2.59
CA MET A 42 6.06 -2.93 -2.19
C MET A 42 6.98 -1.83 -2.65
N THR A 43 7.88 -1.31 -1.80
CA THR A 43 8.87 -0.27 -2.15
C THR A 43 9.22 -0.37 -3.62
N ALA A 44 8.59 0.44 -4.47
CA ALA A 44 8.68 0.25 -5.92
C ALA A 44 10.15 0.24 -6.35
N GLY A 45 10.99 0.98 -5.61
CA GLY A 45 12.44 1.00 -5.76
C GLY A 45 13.21 -0.27 -5.35
N GLN A 46 12.69 -1.16 -4.50
CA GLN A 46 13.36 -2.39 -4.07
C GLN A 46 13.07 -3.54 -5.04
N TRP A 47 11.83 -3.65 -5.51
CA TRP A 47 11.49 -4.58 -6.60
C TRP A 47 12.12 -4.17 -7.92
N ARG A 48 12.07 -2.88 -8.26
CA ARG A 48 12.75 -2.34 -9.45
C ARG A 48 14.25 -2.61 -9.39
N ARG A 49 14.89 -2.41 -8.22
CA ARG A 49 16.29 -2.81 -8.01
C ARG A 49 16.55 -4.29 -8.26
N ILE A 50 15.74 -5.19 -7.73
CA ILE A 50 15.92 -6.64 -7.94
C ILE A 50 15.73 -6.99 -9.42
N SER A 51 14.74 -6.40 -10.08
CA SER A 51 14.51 -6.66 -11.50
C SER A 51 15.61 -6.12 -12.40
N ASP A 52 16.19 -4.97 -12.05
CA ASP A 52 17.25 -4.30 -12.79
C ASP A 52 18.63 -4.94 -12.52
N LEU A 53 18.81 -5.61 -11.37
CA LEU A 53 20.06 -6.30 -11.02
C LEU A 53 20.22 -7.68 -11.66
N VAL A 54 19.09 -8.31 -12.03
CA VAL A 54 19.05 -9.72 -12.47
C VAL A 54 18.61 -9.83 -13.94
N ASP A 55 18.41 -8.71 -14.64
CA ASP A 55 17.98 -8.64 -16.05
C ASP A 55 16.86 -9.65 -16.38
N LEU A 56 15.80 -9.62 -15.57
CA LEU A 56 14.70 -10.58 -15.70
C LEU A 56 13.99 -10.42 -17.05
N THR A 57 13.83 -11.54 -17.77
CA THR A 57 13.00 -11.60 -18.98
C THR A 57 11.53 -11.30 -18.66
N GLU A 58 10.74 -10.90 -19.66
CA GLU A 58 9.31 -10.60 -19.47
C GLU A 58 8.53 -11.80 -18.90
N GLU A 59 8.87 -13.01 -19.35
CA GLU A 59 8.24 -14.25 -18.86
C GLU A 59 8.57 -14.52 -17.39
N GLN A 60 9.82 -14.30 -16.97
CA GLN A 60 10.22 -14.43 -15.57
C GLN A 60 9.55 -13.36 -14.70
N ARG A 61 9.46 -12.12 -15.20
CA ARG A 61 8.75 -11.03 -14.53
C ARG A 61 7.27 -11.37 -14.33
N ALA A 62 6.63 -11.99 -15.33
CA ALA A 62 5.24 -12.44 -15.23
C ALA A 62 5.05 -13.54 -14.16
N LYS A 63 6.02 -14.44 -13.99
CA LYS A 63 6.00 -15.50 -12.96
C LYS A 63 6.28 -14.98 -11.55
N ILE A 64 7.16 -14.01 -11.38
CA ILE A 64 7.56 -13.52 -10.05
C ILE A 64 6.58 -12.47 -9.50
N THR A 65 5.94 -11.70 -10.38
CA THR A 65 4.95 -10.68 -9.99
C THR A 65 3.86 -11.21 -9.04
N PRO A 66 3.18 -12.36 -9.27
CA PRO A 66 2.19 -12.88 -8.33
C PRO A 66 2.80 -13.27 -6.97
N ILE A 67 4.04 -13.77 -6.93
CA ILE A 67 4.76 -14.10 -5.67
C ILE A 67 4.96 -12.84 -4.83
N VAL A 68 5.43 -11.77 -5.47
CA VAL A 68 5.62 -10.46 -4.85
C VAL A 68 4.30 -9.89 -4.33
N GLN A 69 3.23 -9.99 -5.11
CA GLN A 69 1.91 -9.50 -4.71
C GLN A 69 1.37 -10.24 -3.48
N GLN A 70 1.54 -11.55 -3.44
CA GLN A 70 1.16 -12.35 -2.28
C GLN A 70 1.95 -11.90 -1.04
N PHE A 71 3.27 -11.75 -1.16
CA PHE A 71 4.11 -11.27 -0.06
C PHE A 71 3.67 -9.89 0.47
N VAL A 72 3.37 -8.93 -0.42
CA VAL A 72 2.88 -7.60 -0.01
C VAL A 72 1.58 -7.71 0.76
N LYS A 73 0.65 -8.53 0.29
CA LYS A 73 -0.65 -8.74 0.94
C LYS A 73 -0.48 -9.34 2.34
N GLU A 74 0.38 -10.34 2.47
CA GLU A 74 0.70 -10.96 3.77
C GLU A 74 1.36 -9.96 4.72
N GLN A 75 2.29 -9.14 4.21
CA GLN A 75 2.90 -8.06 5.01
C GLN A 75 1.88 -7.04 5.49
N GLN A 76 0.89 -6.67 4.66
CA GLN A 76 -0.16 -5.74 5.07
C GLN A 76 -1.01 -6.31 6.21
N VAL A 77 -1.33 -7.60 6.16
CA VAL A 77 -2.04 -8.29 7.24
C VAL A 77 -1.20 -8.30 8.52
N LEU A 78 0.08 -8.67 8.42
CA LEU A 78 0.98 -8.67 9.57
C LEU A 78 1.12 -7.27 10.19
N ARG A 79 1.26 -6.21 9.39
CA ARG A 79 1.33 -4.84 9.90
C ARG A 79 0.09 -4.45 10.69
N LYS A 80 -1.11 -4.79 10.21
CA LYS A 80 -2.36 -4.55 10.94
C LYS A 80 -2.38 -5.33 12.25
N ASN A 81 -2.02 -6.60 12.21
CA ASN A 81 -1.98 -7.45 13.42
C ASN A 81 -0.98 -6.91 14.45
N THR A 82 0.22 -6.52 14.02
CA THR A 82 1.23 -5.90 14.89
C THR A 82 0.72 -4.60 15.50
N GLN A 83 0.02 -3.77 14.72
CA GLN A 83 -0.58 -2.54 15.24
C GLN A 83 -1.62 -2.84 16.33
N THR A 84 -2.54 -3.77 16.08
CA THR A 84 -3.54 -4.18 17.07
C THR A 84 -2.89 -4.77 18.33
N LEU A 85 -1.84 -5.58 18.19
CA LEU A 85 -1.09 -6.11 19.33
C LEU A 85 -0.38 -5.01 20.13
N ALA A 86 0.18 -4.02 19.46
CA ALA A 86 0.81 -2.87 20.11
C ALA A 86 -0.23 -2.02 20.85
N GLU A 87 -1.42 -1.80 20.27
CA GLU A 87 -2.54 -1.10 20.93
C GLU A 87 -2.98 -1.86 22.19
N LYS A 88 -3.13 -3.19 22.11
CA LYS A 88 -3.46 -4.02 23.27
C LYS A 88 -2.38 -3.97 24.34
N LEU A 89 -1.12 -4.14 23.99
CA LEU A 89 0.01 -4.04 24.93
C LEU A 89 -0.01 -2.70 25.67
N ASN A 90 -0.26 -1.61 24.95
CA ASN A 90 -0.35 -0.28 25.56
C ASN A 90 -1.52 -0.18 26.55
N ALA A 91 -2.69 -0.72 26.22
CA ALA A 91 -3.84 -0.74 27.13
C ALA A 91 -3.57 -1.59 28.38
N ASP A 92 -2.91 -2.74 28.22
CA ASP A 92 -2.53 -3.63 29.33
C ASP A 92 -1.51 -2.93 30.25
N ILE A 93 -0.58 -2.15 29.70
CA ILE A 93 0.36 -1.32 30.47
C ILE A 93 -0.41 -0.23 31.22
N GLU A 94 -1.29 0.52 30.57
CA GLU A 94 -2.05 1.59 31.21
C GLU A 94 -2.89 1.11 32.40
N ALA A 95 -3.42 -0.12 32.32
CA ALA A 95 -4.24 -0.71 33.38
C ALA A 95 -3.48 -0.93 34.71
N VAL A 96 -2.15 -1.06 34.66
CA VAL A 96 -1.32 -1.27 35.86
C VAL A 96 -0.65 0.03 36.36
N LEU A 97 -0.81 1.14 35.65
CA LEU A 97 -0.19 2.42 35.99
C LEU A 97 -1.08 3.27 36.91
N THR A 98 -0.43 4.00 37.82
CA THR A 98 -1.07 5.07 38.59
C THR A 98 -1.50 6.23 37.67
N ASP A 99 -2.41 7.10 38.13
CA ASP A 99 -2.90 8.22 37.30
C ASP A 99 -1.77 9.16 36.84
N ALA A 100 -0.83 9.49 37.74
CA ALA A 100 0.32 10.32 37.41
C ALA A 100 1.25 9.65 36.36
N GLN A 101 1.45 8.33 36.47
CA GLN A 101 2.24 7.57 35.48
C GLN A 101 1.52 7.44 34.14
N ARG A 102 0.18 7.35 34.13
CA ARG A 102 -0.61 7.32 32.90
C ARG A 102 -0.49 8.63 32.12
N GLU A 103 -0.52 9.77 32.81
CA GLU A 103 -0.34 11.08 32.18
C GLU A 103 1.05 11.22 31.55
N GLU A 104 2.11 10.85 32.27
CA GLU A 104 3.47 10.87 31.72
C GLU A 104 3.62 9.90 30.54
N PHE A 105 3.08 8.68 30.67
CA PHE A 105 3.11 7.68 29.60
C PHE A 105 2.37 8.16 28.33
N ALA A 106 1.22 8.81 28.49
CA ALA A 106 0.48 9.40 27.38
C ALA A 106 1.30 10.50 26.67
N LYS A 107 1.93 11.40 27.44
CA LYS A 107 2.79 12.46 26.91
C LYS A 107 3.96 11.90 26.11
N ARG A 108 4.69 10.92 26.67
CA ARG A 108 5.84 10.27 26.01
C ARG A 108 5.45 9.59 24.70
N ARG A 109 4.28 8.96 24.65
CA ARG A 109 3.78 8.33 23.41
C ARG A 109 3.46 9.36 22.34
N GLU A 110 2.90 10.51 22.71
CA GLU A 110 2.61 11.56 21.75
C GLU A 110 3.89 12.17 21.18
N GLU A 111 4.90 12.41 22.03
CA GLU A 111 6.24 12.83 21.60
C GLU A 111 6.86 11.83 20.60
N MET A 112 6.74 10.52 20.86
CA MET A 112 7.21 9.49 19.94
C MET A 112 6.46 9.50 18.61
N ARG A 113 5.13 9.69 18.62
CA ARG A 113 4.31 9.77 17.40
C ARG A 113 4.67 11.00 16.56
N GLU A 114 4.84 12.15 17.20
CA GLU A 114 5.27 13.37 16.51
C GLU A 114 6.67 13.22 15.92
N THR A 115 7.60 12.65 16.68
CA THR A 115 8.96 12.35 16.19
C THR A 115 8.93 11.43 14.96
N GLU A 116 8.10 10.38 15.00
CA GLU A 116 7.92 9.47 13.87
C GLU A 116 7.26 10.18 12.68
N ARG A 117 6.25 11.02 12.89
CA ARG A 117 5.60 11.82 11.83
C ARG A 117 6.60 12.75 11.15
N LEU A 118 7.42 13.45 11.92
CA LEU A 118 8.47 14.33 11.40
C LEU A 118 9.52 13.53 10.63
N TRP A 119 9.92 12.37 11.14
CA TRP A 119 10.84 11.47 10.47
C TRP A 119 10.29 10.97 9.13
N GLN A 120 9.03 10.55 9.09
CA GLN A 120 8.36 10.10 7.87
C GLN A 120 8.24 11.22 6.82
N ARG A 121 7.89 12.44 7.24
CA ARG A 121 7.86 13.61 6.36
C ARG A 121 9.25 13.91 5.80
N TRP A 122 10.26 13.93 6.66
CA TRP A 122 11.63 14.17 6.25
C TRP A 122 12.14 13.08 5.29
N ILE A 123 11.88 11.80 5.54
CA ILE A 123 12.21 10.71 4.60
C ILE A 123 11.54 10.95 3.25
N LYS A 124 10.26 11.34 3.25
CA LYS A 124 9.50 11.62 2.01
C LYS A 124 10.13 12.78 1.23
N GLU A 125 10.50 13.85 1.91
CA GLU A 125 11.18 15.01 1.31
C GLU A 125 12.57 14.66 0.78
N GLN A 126 13.36 13.90 1.55
CA GLN A 126 14.67 13.42 1.10
C GLN A 126 14.56 12.55 -0.15
N ARG A 127 13.57 11.66 -0.21
CA ARG A 127 13.30 10.85 -1.40
C ARG A 127 12.88 11.68 -2.61
N ALA A 128 12.07 12.72 -2.39
CA ALA A 128 11.69 13.64 -3.45
C ALA A 128 12.89 14.43 -3.99
N LYS A 129 13.81 14.85 -3.11
CA LYS A 129 14.96 15.69 -3.46
C LYS A 129 16.17 14.92 -4.02
N TYR A 130 16.44 13.72 -3.50
CA TYR A 130 17.66 12.95 -3.79
C TYR A 130 17.39 11.55 -4.35
N GLY A 131 16.13 11.20 -4.60
CA GLY A 131 15.74 9.87 -5.08
C GLY A 131 15.99 8.78 -4.03
N ASN A 132 16.51 7.63 -4.46
CA ASN A 132 16.73 6.46 -3.61
C ASN A 132 18.04 6.49 -2.79
N ARG A 133 18.75 7.63 -2.73
CA ARG A 133 20.02 7.73 -2.00
C ARG A 133 19.77 7.70 -0.48
N PRO A 134 20.61 6.99 0.30
CA PRO A 134 20.47 6.98 1.74
C PRO A 134 20.63 8.41 2.29
N PRO A 135 19.79 8.84 3.24
CA PRO A 135 19.89 10.19 3.80
C PRO A 135 21.21 10.39 4.54
N LYS A 136 21.82 11.57 4.42
CA LYS A 136 23.16 11.86 4.99
C LYS A 136 23.17 12.10 6.51
N SER A 137 22.03 12.32 7.17
CA SER A 137 21.85 12.29 8.64
C SER A 137 20.44 12.73 9.04
N LYS A 138 19.92 12.23 10.18
CA LYS A 138 18.63 12.63 10.74
C LYS A 138 18.64 14.11 11.15
N PRO A 139 17.58 14.90 10.89
CA PRO A 139 17.48 16.26 11.41
C PRO A 139 17.62 16.22 12.94
N LYS A 140 18.48 17.07 13.49
CA LYS A 140 18.65 17.16 14.95
C LYS A 140 17.31 17.49 15.57
N ASP A 141 16.88 16.64 16.49
CA ASP A 141 15.70 16.85 17.31
C ASP A 141 15.85 18.19 18.04
N GLY A 142 14.97 19.14 17.72
CA GLY A 142 14.94 20.48 18.32
C GLY A 142 14.51 20.49 19.79
N SER A 143 14.28 19.31 20.39
CA SER A 143 13.67 19.15 21.70
C SER A 143 14.65 18.95 22.86
N ARG A 144 15.97 19.07 22.63
CA ARG A 144 16.93 19.20 23.75
C ARG A 144 17.16 20.67 24.07
N LYS A 145 16.26 21.23 24.89
CA LYS A 145 16.55 22.33 25.81
C LYS A 145 16.07 21.94 27.19
#